data_AF-A0A4Y9MHY5-F1
#
_entry.id   AF-A0A4Y9MHY5-F1
#
_cell.length_a   1.000
_cell.length_b   1.000
_cell.length_c   1.000
_cell.angle_alpha   90.00
_cell.angle_beta   90.00
_cell.angle_gamma   90.00
#
_symmetry.space_group_name_H-M   'P 1'
#
loop_
_entity.id
_entity.type
_entity.pdbx_description
1 polymer ?
#
loop_
_entity_poly.entity_id
_entity_poly.type
_entity_poly.pdbx_seq_one_letter_code
_entity_poly.pdbx_strand_id
1 'polypeptide(L)'
;MTPGRTPMTADLSARPSLTVAGRLATITLRNPAAINAIGPEEIDTITTLLDEAVGEESVQTIVIRGEGRRGFCAGGDIKRVRTMIVSGDLDGLADFWAAEYRLDHLIAT
;
A
#
# COMPACT_ATOMS: atom_id res chain seq x y z
N MET A 1 13.30 -29.68 6.16
CA MET A 1 13.38 -28.67 7.24
C MET A 1 13.30 -27.30 6.58
N THR A 2 12.12 -26.71 6.53
CA THR A 2 11.91 -25.36 5.98
C THR A 2 12.33 -24.36 7.05
N PRO A 3 13.23 -23.39 6.78
CA PRO A 3 13.61 -22.41 7.79
C PRO A 3 12.37 -21.58 8.13
N GLY A 4 12.05 -21.52 9.43
CA GLY A 4 10.91 -20.78 9.96
C GLY A 4 11.02 -19.30 9.58
N ARG A 5 9.98 -18.78 8.94
CA ARG A 5 9.83 -17.36 8.63
C ARG A 5 9.57 -16.65 9.96
N THR A 6 10.58 -15.98 10.53
CA THR A 6 10.39 -15.10 11.67
C THR A 6 9.34 -14.05 11.29
N PRO A 7 8.27 -13.86 12.08
CA PRO A 7 7.33 -12.78 11.82
C PRO A 7 8.07 -11.47 12.05
N MET A 8 8.34 -10.74 10.97
CA MET A 8 8.78 -9.36 11.05
C MET A 8 7.61 -8.58 11.67
N THR A 9 7.76 -8.16 12.93
CA THR A 9 6.77 -7.30 13.58
C THR A 9 6.67 -6.00 12.78
N ALA A 10 5.72 -5.97 11.85
CA ALA A 10 5.46 -4.80 11.03
C ALA A 10 4.99 -3.68 11.97
N ASP A 11 5.73 -2.58 11.98
CA ASP A 11 5.31 -1.36 12.65
C ASP A 11 4.02 -0.87 11.97
N LEU A 12 2.89 -1.08 12.63
CA LEU A 12 1.57 -0.65 12.14
C LEU A 12 1.47 0.88 12.03
N SER A 13 2.37 1.65 12.65
CA SER A 13 2.34 3.12 12.59
C SER A 13 2.76 3.68 11.22
N ALA A 14 3.40 2.86 10.37
CA ALA A 14 3.82 3.23 9.03
C ALA A 14 2.86 2.78 7.90
N ARG A 15 1.76 2.10 8.26
CA ARG A 15 0.74 1.64 7.30
C ARG A 15 -0.08 2.81 6.75
N PRO A 16 -0.57 2.74 5.50
CA PRO A 16 -1.59 3.66 5.02
C PRO A 16 -2.79 3.71 5.99
N SER A 17 -3.39 4.89 6.16
CA SER A 17 -4.52 5.09 7.08
C SER A 17 -5.66 5.85 6.44
N LEU A 18 -6.90 5.52 6.79
CA LEU A 18 -8.12 6.21 6.37
C LEU A 18 -8.62 7.18 7.44
N THR A 19 -9.14 8.33 7.02
CA THR A 19 -9.93 9.23 7.87
C THR A 19 -11.12 9.73 7.07
N VAL A 20 -12.33 9.63 7.63
CA VAL A 20 -13.56 10.13 7.01
C VAL A 20 -14.04 11.37 7.76
N ALA A 21 -14.24 12.46 7.02
CA ALA A 21 -14.75 13.73 7.55
C ALA A 21 -15.90 14.23 6.67
N GLY A 22 -17.13 13.98 7.11
CA GLY A 22 -18.33 14.27 6.32
C GLY A 22 -18.31 13.46 5.03
N ARG A 23 -18.23 14.13 3.88
CA ARG A 23 -18.26 13.49 2.55
C ARG A 23 -16.89 13.16 1.96
N LEU A 24 -15.82 13.43 2.71
CA LEU A 24 -14.44 13.26 2.25
C LEU A 24 -13.77 12.13 3.03
N ALA A 25 -13.37 11.08 2.31
CA ALA A 25 -12.44 10.07 2.77
C ALA A 25 -11.01 10.45 2.37
N THR A 26 -10.06 10.40 3.31
CA THR A 26 -8.64 10.66 3.06
C THR A 26 -7.81 9.45 3.42
N ILE A 27 -7.17 8.84 2.42
CA ILE A 27 -6.14 7.81 2.60
C ILE A 27 -4.77 8.51 2.64
N THR A 28 -4.03 8.35 3.73
CA THR A 28 -2.68 8.90 3.88
C THR A 28 -1.65 7.78 3.83
N LEU A 29 -0.70 7.84 2.91
CA LEU A 29 0.49 6.98 2.86
C LEU A 29 1.51 7.43 3.91
N ARG A 30 2.01 6.53 4.76
CA ARG A 30 2.73 6.88 6.02
C ARG A 30 4.17 6.38 6.08
N ASN A 31 4.90 6.50 4.97
CA ASN A 31 6.33 6.16 4.94
C ASN A 31 7.18 7.34 4.41
N PRO A 32 7.17 8.50 5.09
CA PRO A 32 7.86 9.71 4.60
C PRO A 32 9.38 9.53 4.48
N ALA A 33 9.97 8.59 5.24
CA ALA A 33 11.38 8.23 5.15
C ALA A 33 11.74 7.67 3.76
N ALA A 34 10.84 6.86 3.17
CA ALA A 34 10.96 6.32 1.82
C ALA A 34 10.17 7.12 0.77
N ILE A 35 9.75 8.36 1.06
CA ILE A 35 8.88 9.17 0.20
C ILE A 35 7.60 8.38 -0.18
N ASN A 36 7.05 7.68 0.81
CA ASN A 36 5.81 6.92 0.72
C ASN A 36 5.81 5.84 -0.38
N ALA A 37 6.97 5.24 -0.67
CA ALA A 37 7.04 4.07 -1.54
C ALA A 37 6.18 2.92 -1.00
N ILE A 38 5.55 2.16 -1.91
CA ILE A 38 4.58 1.11 -1.58
C ILE A 38 5.12 -0.29 -1.86
N GLY A 39 4.98 -1.21 -0.91
CA GLY A 39 5.26 -2.63 -1.06
C GLY A 39 3.98 -3.47 -1.06
N PRO A 40 4.10 -4.81 -1.05
CA PRO A 40 2.96 -5.73 -1.04
C PRO A 40 1.94 -5.39 0.05
N GLU A 41 2.42 -5.16 1.27
CA GLU A 41 1.52 -4.95 2.38
C GLU A 41 0.88 -3.54 2.39
N GLU A 42 1.55 -2.52 1.83
CA GLU A 42 0.93 -1.22 1.58
C GLU A 42 -0.16 -1.30 0.51
N ILE A 43 0.09 -2.06 -0.58
CA ILE A 43 -0.90 -2.29 -1.65
C ILE A 43 -2.16 -2.95 -1.09
N ASP A 44 -2.01 -4.01 -0.30
CA ASP A 44 -3.13 -4.71 0.35
C ASP A 44 -3.90 -3.77 1.29
N THR A 45 -3.17 -2.94 2.05
CA THR A 45 -3.79 -1.97 2.96
C THR A 45 -4.57 -0.91 2.18
N ILE A 46 -4.00 -0.32 1.14
CA ILE A 46 -4.68 0.70 0.32
C ILE A 46 -5.94 0.12 -0.32
N THR A 47 -5.87 -1.11 -0.84
CA THR A 47 -7.02 -1.81 -1.41
C THR A 47 -8.16 -1.92 -0.39
N THR A 48 -7.84 -2.40 0.82
CA THR A 48 -8.82 -2.53 1.90
C THR A 48 -9.44 -1.18 2.29
N LEU A 49 -8.63 -0.13 2.39
CA LEU A 49 -9.10 1.21 2.75
C LEU A 49 -9.93 1.87 1.64
N LEU A 50 -9.67 1.55 0.37
CA LEU A 50 -10.51 1.98 -0.74
C LEU A 50 -11.87 1.30 -0.68
N ASP A 51 -11.91 -0.01 -0.49
CA ASP A 51 -13.16 -0.75 -0.34
C ASP A 51 -13.98 -0.24 0.85
N GLU A 52 -13.33 0.03 1.99
CA GLU A 52 -13.95 0.65 3.16
C GLU A 52 -14.54 2.02 2.81
N ALA A 53 -13.75 2.91 2.20
CA ALA A 53 -14.20 4.24 1.82
C ALA A 53 -15.35 4.24 0.79
N VAL A 54 -15.37 3.28 -0.14
CA VAL A 54 -16.44 3.09 -1.13
C VAL A 54 -17.71 2.54 -0.48
N GLY A 55 -17.58 1.69 0.54
CA GLY A 55 -18.72 1.16 1.30
C GLY A 55 -19.40 2.16 2.22
N GLU A 56 -18.73 3.26 2.59
CA GLU A 56 -19.27 4.30 3.45
C GLU A 56 -20.24 5.23 2.71
N GLU A 57 -21.55 5.08 2.96
CA GLU A 57 -22.64 5.78 2.25
C GLU A 57 -22.50 7.32 2.26
N SER A 58 -21.84 7.88 3.27
CA SER A 58 -21.63 9.33 3.39
C SER A 58 -20.53 9.88 2.47
N VAL A 59 -19.61 9.04 2.01
CA VAL A 59 -18.42 9.43 1.24
C VAL A 59 -18.82 9.73 -0.21
N GLN A 60 -18.41 10.91 -0.71
CA GLN A 60 -18.59 11.31 -2.11
C GLN A 60 -17.26 11.59 -2.81
N THR A 61 -16.17 11.62 -2.07
CA THR A 61 -14.85 11.96 -2.60
C THR A 61 -13.78 11.25 -1.79
N ILE A 62 -12.84 10.61 -2.49
CA ILE A 62 -11.66 9.99 -1.90
C ILE A 62 -10.44 10.80 -2.32
N VAL A 63 -9.61 11.18 -1.35
CA VAL A 63 -8.30 11.79 -1.56
C VAL A 63 -7.23 10.83 -1.08
N ILE A 64 -6.26 10.53 -1.94
CA ILE A 64 -5.04 9.82 -1.55
C ILE A 64 -3.91 10.84 -1.45
N ARG A 65 -3.19 10.85 -0.33
CA ARG A 65 -2.07 11.78 -0.11
C ARG A 65 -0.87 11.08 0.54
N GLY A 66 0.30 11.68 0.39
CA GLY A 66 1.51 11.27 1.10
C GLY A 66 1.71 12.03 2.40
N GLU A 67 2.21 11.36 3.43
CA GLU A 67 2.70 12.02 4.64
C GLU A 67 4.04 12.72 4.37
N GLY A 68 4.30 13.81 5.09
CA GLY A 68 5.53 14.57 5.01
C GLY A 68 5.57 15.55 3.84
N ARG A 69 6.77 16.11 3.59
CA ARG A 69 6.97 17.23 2.64
C ARG A 69 7.76 16.85 1.39
N ARG A 70 8.25 15.61 1.30
CA ARG A 70 9.20 15.19 0.26
C ARG A 70 8.53 14.75 -1.04
N GLY A 71 7.27 14.31 -0.99
CA GLY A 71 6.53 13.87 -2.15
C GLY A 71 5.27 13.10 -1.80
N PHE A 72 4.45 12.84 -2.81
CA PHE A 72 3.25 12.02 -2.69
C PHE A 72 3.60 10.55 -2.48
N CYS A 73 4.20 9.91 -3.50
CA CYS A 73 4.66 8.52 -3.52
C CYS A 73 5.83 8.43 -4.51
N ALA A 74 6.90 7.73 -4.15
CA ALA A 74 8.07 7.51 -5.02
C ALA A 74 7.99 6.21 -5.85
N GLY A 75 6.80 5.60 -5.94
CA GLY A 75 6.54 4.36 -6.67
C GLY A 75 6.62 3.10 -5.79
N GLY A 76 6.67 1.93 -6.43
CA GLY A 76 6.84 0.65 -5.74
C GLY A 76 8.19 0.51 -5.03
N ASP A 77 8.25 -0.29 -3.97
CA ASP A 77 9.50 -0.61 -3.26
C ASP A 77 10.39 -1.54 -4.09
N ILE A 78 11.14 -0.94 -5.01
CA ILE A 78 12.06 -1.67 -5.89
C ILE A 78 13.19 -2.37 -5.12
N LYS A 79 13.50 -1.96 -3.88
CA LYS A 79 14.48 -2.69 -3.05
C LYS A 79 13.92 -4.05 -2.63
N ARG A 80 12.62 -4.10 -2.32
CA ARG A 80 11.91 -5.34 -2.01
C ARG A 80 11.76 -6.22 -3.25
N VAL A 81 11.42 -5.63 -4.40
CA VAL A 81 11.42 -6.32 -5.71
C VAL A 81 12.79 -6.94 -6.01
N ARG A 82 13.88 -6.19 -5.85
CA ARG A 82 15.24 -6.70 -6.03
C ARG A 82 15.54 -7.87 -5.09
N THR A 83 15.10 -7.79 -3.84
CA THR A 83 15.30 -8.88 -2.87
C THR A 83 14.63 -10.16 -3.35
N MET A 84 13.37 -10.09 -3.81
CA MET A 84 12.64 -11.23 -4.36
C MET A 84 13.35 -11.84 -5.57
N ILE A 85 13.83 -11.00 -6.51
CA ILE A 85 14.58 -11.45 -7.69
C ILE A 85 15.85 -12.20 -7.28
N VAL A 86 16.65 -11.62 -6.38
CA VAL A 86 17.94 -12.20 -5.96
C VAL A 86 17.75 -13.48 -5.14
N SER A 87 16.67 -13.61 -4.38
CA SER A 87 16.34 -14.84 -3.64
C SER A 87 15.67 -15.91 -4.50
N GLY A 88 15.33 -15.61 -5.77
CA GLY A 88 14.59 -16.53 -6.65
C GLY A 88 13.11 -16.66 -6.29
N ASP A 89 12.54 -15.71 -5.55
CA ASP A 89 11.12 -15.68 -5.20
C ASP A 89 10.30 -15.12 -6.36
N LEU A 90 10.12 -15.95 -7.40
CA LEU A 90 9.41 -15.56 -8.61
C LEU A 90 7.89 -15.49 -8.41
N ASP A 91 7.35 -16.33 -7.53
CA ASP A 91 5.92 -16.31 -7.19
C ASP A 91 5.58 -15.02 -6.45
N GLY A 92 6.38 -14.63 -5.43
CA GLY A 92 6.19 -13.37 -4.72
C GLY A 92 6.34 -12.13 -5.62
N LEU A 93 7.22 -12.20 -6.63
CA LEU A 93 7.35 -11.15 -7.63
C LEU A 93 6.09 -11.03 -8.50
N ALA A 94 5.54 -12.15 -8.97
CA ALA A 94 4.32 -12.17 -9.77
C ALA A 94 3.11 -11.68 -8.96
N ASP A 95 2.98 -12.12 -7.71
CA ASP A 95 1.93 -11.70 -6.79
C ASP A 95 1.98 -10.19 -6.52
N PHE A 96 3.18 -9.62 -6.32
CA PHE A 96 3.35 -8.18 -6.13
C PHE A 96 2.79 -7.37 -7.29
N TRP A 97 3.19 -7.67 -8.53
CA TRP A 97 2.70 -6.94 -9.70
C TRP A 97 1.22 -7.19 -9.95
N ALA A 98 0.74 -8.42 -9.73
CA ALA A 98 -0.68 -8.74 -9.87
C ALA A 98 -1.54 -7.93 -8.88
N ALA A 99 -1.08 -7.79 -7.63
CA ALA A 99 -1.75 -6.97 -6.62
C ALA A 99 -1.70 -5.48 -6.98
N GLU A 100 -0.54 -4.96 -7.37
CA GLU A 100 -0.38 -3.55 -7.78
C GLU A 100 -1.30 -3.19 -8.95
N TYR A 101 -1.34 -4.02 -10.01
CA TYR A 101 -2.21 -3.77 -11.16
C TYR A 101 -3.71 -3.91 -10.85
N ARG A 102 -4.09 -4.77 -9.89
CA ARG A 102 -5.48 -4.83 -9.41
C ARG A 102 -5.87 -3.56 -8.68
N LEU A 103 -4.97 -3.01 -7.84
CA LEU A 103 -5.18 -1.75 -7.15
C LEU A 103 -5.31 -0.58 -8.16
N ASP A 104 -4.43 -0.51 -9.15
CA ASP A 104 -4.52 0.50 -10.21
C ASP A 104 -5.84 0.40 -10.96
N HIS A 105 -6.29 -0.82 -11.27
CA HIS A 105 -7.58 -1.04 -11.91
C HIS A 105 -8.75 -0.60 -11.03
N LEU A 106 -8.73 -0.93 -9.74
CA LEU A 106 -9.73 -0.49 -8.76
C LEU A 106 -9.83 1.04 -8.69
N ILE A 107 -8.70 1.75 -8.76
CA ILE A 107 -8.69 3.22 -8.78
C ILE A 107 -9.26 3.77 -10.10
N ALA A 108 -9.05 3.06 -11.20
CA ALA A 108 -9.42 3.52 -12.53
C ALA A 108 -10.91 3.33 -12.90
N THR A 109 -11.67 2.54 -12.13
CA THR A 109 -13.06 2.15 -12.42
C THR A 109 -14.01 2.47 -11.30
#